data_AF-B6U3W9-F1
#
_entry.id   AF-B6U3W9-F1
#
_cell.length_a   1.000
_cell.length_b   1.000
_cell.length_c   1.000
_cell.angle_alpha   90.00
_cell.angle_beta   90.00
_cell.angle_gamma   90.00
#
_symmetry.space_group_name_H-M   'P 1'
#
loop_
_entity.id
_entity.type
_entity.pdbx_description
1 polymer ?
#
loop_
_entity_poly.entity_id
_entity_poly.type
_entity_poly.pdbx_seq_one_letter_code
_entity_poly.pdbx_strand_id
1 'polypeptide(L)'
;MAPGGGGGIRAPSPDLPVPARQKFANSTRRPRAYSAASALPRLPRPQSIRRGAVVVVVACARGSEQQSSPAVAAKVRPEPGTLSVEFRTRDGCRLGIARYPDFAYNAQGGRGVGAGRGSKSGEDDGIGTVLVDFDVATLYIPPMSGATTRFLGLPLPPYLKIDILPEALGGTIDRATGHVDLKFRSRFCFSVGSVYKAPPLFVETTLTSEESRGAIRSGTGERMDEEGRCRLVGVAVVDPIDDLFMNTFLSLPTECIAYLSATISIAAAR
;
A
#
# COMPACT_ATOMS: atom_id res chain seq x y z
N MET A 1 -2.08 13.27 -76.69
CA MET A 1 -1.88 14.69 -77.02
C MET A 1 -1.20 15.37 -75.85
N ALA A 2 -0.07 16.02 -76.12
CA ALA A 2 0.63 17.07 -75.36
C ALA A 2 0.76 16.97 -73.81
N PRO A 3 1.99 16.75 -73.30
CA PRO A 3 2.41 17.22 -71.99
C PRO A 3 3.12 18.59 -72.09
N GLY A 4 2.88 19.49 -71.13
CA GLY A 4 3.68 20.68 -70.86
C GLY A 4 4.05 20.70 -69.38
N GLY A 5 5.14 21.25 -68.88
CA GLY A 5 6.23 22.03 -69.46
C GLY A 5 6.92 22.79 -68.31
N GLY A 6 8.27 22.87 -68.32
CA GLY A 6 9.14 23.74 -67.47
C GLY A 6 9.34 23.25 -66.03
N GLY A 7 10.54 23.06 -65.47
CA GLY A 7 11.82 23.78 -65.58
C GLY A 7 11.93 24.81 -64.43
N GLY A 8 12.91 24.87 -63.52
CA GLY A 8 14.11 24.08 -63.21
C GLY A 8 14.90 24.70 -62.03
N ILE A 9 16.11 24.17 -61.80
CA ILE A 9 17.35 24.84 -61.34
C ILE A 9 17.69 24.92 -59.81
N ARG A 10 18.88 24.32 -59.50
CA ARG A 10 19.94 24.61 -58.48
C ARG A 10 19.89 24.08 -57.02
N ALA A 11 20.70 23.04 -56.78
CA ALA A 11 21.86 22.84 -55.86
C ALA A 11 22.16 23.82 -54.69
N PRO A 12 23.11 23.52 -53.75
CA PRO A 12 23.54 22.28 -53.07
C PRO A 12 23.63 22.44 -51.51
N SER A 13 24.15 21.40 -50.83
CA SER A 13 24.34 21.11 -49.37
C SER A 13 24.74 22.25 -48.40
N PRO A 14 24.69 21.99 -47.07
CA PRO A 14 25.95 21.57 -46.43
C PRO A 14 25.83 20.48 -45.36
N ASP A 15 26.96 19.78 -45.21
CA ASP A 15 27.30 18.80 -44.18
C ASP A 15 27.09 19.31 -42.74
N LEU A 16 26.65 18.40 -41.87
CA LEU A 16 26.75 18.55 -40.42
C LEU A 16 27.72 17.52 -39.84
N PRO A 17 28.63 17.93 -38.93
CA PRO A 17 29.74 17.10 -38.46
C PRO A 17 29.32 16.13 -37.35
N VAL A 18 29.88 14.92 -37.42
CA VAL A 18 29.94 13.92 -36.36
C VAL A 18 30.93 14.37 -35.29
N PRO A 19 30.58 14.31 -33.98
CA PRO A 19 31.59 14.31 -32.93
C PRO A 19 31.89 12.90 -32.42
N ALA A 20 33.19 12.68 -32.30
CA ALA A 20 33.93 11.50 -31.88
C ALA A 20 33.48 10.82 -30.57
N ARG A 21 33.63 9.49 -30.57
CA ARG A 21 33.85 8.64 -29.40
C ARG A 21 35.00 9.19 -28.55
N GLN A 22 34.74 9.52 -27.29
CA GLN A 22 35.78 9.58 -26.26
C GLN A 22 35.74 8.30 -25.42
N LYS A 23 36.76 7.47 -25.64
CA LYS A 23 37.20 6.43 -24.70
C LYS A 23 37.88 7.14 -23.53
N PHE A 24 37.31 7.08 -22.34
CA PHE A 24 38.05 7.35 -21.11
C PHE A 24 38.44 6.05 -20.44
N ALA A 25 39.71 6.04 -20.07
CA ALA A 25 40.50 4.90 -19.67
C ALA A 25 40.12 4.36 -18.30
N ASN A 26 40.33 3.06 -18.15
CA ASN A 26 40.38 2.33 -16.90
C ASN A 26 41.32 3.02 -15.90
N SER A 27 40.77 3.49 -14.78
CA SER A 27 41.54 3.84 -13.59
C SER A 27 41.35 2.74 -12.55
N THR A 28 42.30 1.81 -12.53
CA THR A 28 42.43 0.75 -11.54
C THR A 28 42.99 1.37 -10.25
N ARG A 29 42.12 1.83 -9.33
CA ARG A 29 42.52 2.14 -7.96
C ARG A 29 41.99 1.08 -6.99
N ARG A 30 42.91 0.20 -6.59
CA ARG A 30 42.77 -0.70 -5.43
C ARG A 30 42.52 0.12 -4.16
N PRO A 31 41.54 -0.23 -3.31
CA PRO A 31 41.55 0.22 -1.93
C PRO A 31 42.48 -0.69 -1.11
N ARG A 32 43.43 -0.04 -0.42
CA ARG A 32 44.37 -0.62 0.52
C ARG A 32 43.60 -0.98 1.80
N ALA A 33 43.69 -2.24 2.21
CA ALA A 33 43.17 -2.69 3.49
C ALA A 33 43.92 -2.00 4.63
N TYR A 34 43.18 -1.32 5.52
CA TYR A 34 43.64 -0.97 6.85
C TYR A 34 42.86 -1.82 7.85
N SER A 35 43.55 -2.84 8.37
CA SER A 35 43.23 -3.41 9.67
C SER A 35 43.53 -2.37 10.75
N ALA A 36 42.53 -2.06 11.57
CA ALA A 36 42.74 -1.51 12.88
C ALA A 36 41.74 -2.20 13.82
N ALA A 37 42.25 -3.24 14.49
CA ALA A 37 41.64 -3.79 15.68
C ALA A 37 41.84 -2.77 16.81
N SER A 38 40.74 -2.21 17.30
CA SER A 38 40.73 -1.33 18.47
C SER A 38 39.61 -1.77 19.40
N ALA A 39 40.04 -2.29 20.54
CA ALA A 39 39.30 -2.80 21.69
C ALA A 39 37.96 -2.12 21.99
N LEU A 40 36.93 -2.95 22.19
CA LEU A 40 35.69 -2.58 22.89
C LEU A 40 35.99 -2.24 24.36
N PRO A 41 35.39 -1.17 24.93
CA PRO A 41 35.36 -0.97 26.37
C PRO A 41 34.49 -2.04 27.03
N ARG A 42 35.04 -2.72 28.03
CA ARG A 42 34.31 -3.69 28.88
C ARG A 42 33.21 -2.95 29.65
N LEU A 43 31.95 -3.29 29.36
CA LEU A 43 30.81 -2.94 30.21
C LEU A 43 30.91 -3.67 31.56
N PRO A 44 30.65 -3.00 32.69
CA PRO A 44 30.64 -3.67 34.00
C PRO A 44 29.41 -4.58 34.15
N ARG A 45 29.64 -5.78 34.68
CA ARG A 45 28.61 -6.75 35.09
C ARG A 45 27.70 -6.13 36.15
N PRO A 46 26.37 -6.28 36.06
CA PRO A 46 25.48 -5.98 37.19
C PRO A 46 25.62 -7.04 38.29
N GLN A 47 25.73 -6.57 39.52
CA GLN A 47 25.76 -7.37 40.74
C GLN A 47 24.38 -7.94 41.03
N SER A 48 24.33 -9.23 41.37
CA SER A 48 23.11 -9.89 41.84
C SER A 48 22.73 -9.36 43.21
N ILE A 49 21.54 -8.76 43.34
CA ILE A 49 20.92 -8.49 44.63
C ILE A 49 19.78 -9.50 44.82
N ARG A 50 19.93 -10.29 45.89
CA ARG A 50 18.93 -11.20 46.43
C ARG A 50 18.00 -10.46 47.40
N ARG A 51 16.77 -10.94 47.44
CA ARG A 51 15.75 -10.91 48.52
C ARG A 51 14.91 -9.64 48.70
N GLY A 52 13.60 -9.88 48.74
CA GLY A 52 12.62 -9.00 49.39
C GLY A 52 11.24 -9.04 48.76
N ALA A 53 10.55 -10.18 48.76
CA ALA A 53 9.12 -10.22 48.44
C ALA A 53 8.36 -9.60 49.62
N VAL A 54 7.92 -8.35 49.48
CA VAL A 54 6.98 -7.71 50.41
C VAL A 54 5.57 -8.04 49.90
N VAL A 55 4.92 -8.98 50.59
CA VAL A 55 3.49 -9.26 50.43
C VAL A 55 2.73 -8.13 51.13
N VAL A 56 2.19 -7.20 50.36
CA VAL A 56 1.23 -6.22 50.87
C VAL A 56 -0.14 -6.92 50.91
N VAL A 57 -0.52 -7.35 52.10
CA VAL A 57 -1.88 -7.81 52.41
C VAL A 57 -2.78 -6.57 52.44
N VAL A 58 -3.55 -6.35 51.37
CA VAL A 58 -4.64 -5.37 51.37
C VAL A 58 -5.85 -6.02 52.01
N ALA A 59 -6.16 -5.60 53.23
CA ALA A 59 -7.35 -5.99 53.96
C ALA A 59 -8.62 -5.49 53.24
N CYS A 60 -9.57 -6.38 53.02
CA CYS A 60 -10.88 -6.09 52.47
C CYS A 60 -11.72 -5.32 53.49
N ALA A 61 -12.14 -4.10 53.15
CA ALA A 61 -13.24 -3.42 53.83
C ALA A 61 -14.55 -3.76 53.12
N ARG A 62 -15.49 -4.36 53.87
CA ARG A 62 -16.89 -4.57 53.47
C ARG A 62 -17.60 -3.22 53.40
N GLY A 63 -18.22 -2.92 52.27
CA GLY A 63 -19.13 -1.79 52.09
C GLY A 63 -20.27 -2.18 51.15
N SER A 64 -21.47 -2.27 51.73
CA SER A 64 -22.82 -2.15 51.14
C SER A 64 -23.10 -2.75 49.75
N GLU A 65 -23.91 -3.80 49.76
CA GLU A 65 -24.76 -4.23 48.65
C GLU A 65 -25.66 -3.08 48.19
N GLN A 66 -25.59 -2.73 46.91
CA GLN A 66 -26.70 -2.06 46.22
C GLN A 66 -26.87 -2.71 44.86
N GLN A 67 -27.86 -3.59 44.86
CA GLN A 67 -28.38 -4.39 43.76
C GLN A 67 -28.75 -3.47 42.59
N SER A 68 -28.00 -3.57 41.48
CA SER A 68 -28.36 -2.95 40.21
C SER A 68 -28.60 -4.06 39.18
N SER A 69 -29.85 -4.12 38.72
CA SER A 69 -30.38 -5.05 37.73
C SER A 69 -29.59 -5.03 36.42
N PRO A 70 -29.55 -6.14 35.65
CA PRO A 70 -28.80 -6.19 34.41
C PRO A 70 -29.48 -5.31 33.36
N ALA A 71 -28.74 -4.31 32.87
CA ALA A 71 -29.15 -3.53 31.70
C ALA A 71 -29.21 -4.47 30.49
N VAL A 72 -30.43 -4.71 30.01
CA VAL A 72 -30.74 -5.36 28.75
C VAL A 72 -29.90 -4.68 27.66
N ALA A 73 -29.11 -5.47 26.93
CA ALA A 73 -28.36 -5.02 25.77
C ALA A 73 -29.36 -4.42 24.76
N ALA A 74 -29.44 -3.09 24.74
CA ALA A 74 -30.17 -2.38 23.71
C ALA A 74 -29.46 -2.66 22.38
N LYS A 75 -30.14 -3.39 21.50
CA LYS A 75 -29.77 -3.48 20.09
C LYS A 75 -29.67 -2.05 19.57
N VAL A 76 -28.44 -1.56 19.33
CA VAL A 76 -28.22 -0.29 18.67
C VAL A 76 -28.93 -0.37 17.32
N ARG A 77 -30.04 0.36 17.20
CA ARG A 77 -30.80 0.45 15.96
C ARG A 77 -29.89 1.18 14.97
N PRO A 78 -29.70 0.67 13.73
CA PRO A 78 -28.92 1.38 12.73
C PRO A 78 -29.49 2.79 12.58
N GLU A 79 -28.61 3.79 12.72
CA GLU A 79 -28.98 5.19 12.49
C GLU A 79 -29.58 5.31 11.07
N PRO A 80 -30.75 5.94 10.91
CA PRO A 80 -31.40 6.08 9.61
C PRO A 80 -30.45 6.81 8.64
N GLY A 81 -30.16 6.16 7.51
CA GLY A 81 -29.19 6.66 6.50
C GLY A 81 -27.83 5.96 6.51
N THR A 82 -27.66 4.90 7.31
CA THR A 82 -26.47 4.04 7.24
C THR A 82 -26.57 3.05 6.09
N LEU A 83 -25.53 2.98 5.27
CA LEU A 83 -25.37 2.02 4.18
C LEU A 83 -24.39 0.92 4.61
N SER A 84 -24.59 -0.30 4.13
CA SER A 84 -23.59 -1.36 4.19
C SER A 84 -22.75 -1.31 2.92
N VAL A 85 -21.43 -1.31 3.08
CA VAL A 85 -20.48 -1.29 1.97
C VAL A 85 -19.64 -2.56 2.02
N GLU A 86 -19.57 -3.27 0.89
CA GLU A 86 -18.69 -4.42 0.73
C GLU A 86 -17.60 -4.10 -0.29
N PHE A 87 -16.37 -4.48 0.03
CA PHE A 87 -15.20 -4.37 -0.84
C PHE A 87 -14.68 -5.77 -1.15
N ARG A 88 -14.40 -6.05 -2.42
CA ARG A 88 -13.76 -7.30 -2.86
C ARG A 88 -12.65 -7.01 -3.83
N THR A 89 -11.49 -7.60 -3.62
CA THR A 89 -10.36 -7.49 -4.55
C THR A 89 -10.49 -8.50 -5.69
N ARG A 90 -9.94 -8.15 -6.85
CA ARG A 90 -9.99 -8.94 -8.07
C ARG A 90 -8.58 -9.34 -8.52
N ASP A 91 -8.51 -10.01 -9.67
CA ASP A 91 -7.28 -10.20 -10.42
C ASP A 91 -6.92 -8.90 -11.16
N GLY A 92 -5.79 -8.92 -11.86
CA GLY A 92 -5.33 -7.74 -12.62
C GLY A 92 -4.74 -6.62 -11.76
N CYS A 93 -4.50 -6.87 -10.47
CA CYS A 93 -3.78 -5.94 -9.61
C CYS A 93 -2.29 -5.91 -9.98
N ARG A 94 -1.63 -4.82 -9.62
CA ARG A 94 -0.18 -4.67 -9.75
C ARG A 94 0.40 -3.94 -8.56
N LEU A 95 1.64 -4.24 -8.21
CA LEU A 95 2.40 -3.53 -7.19
C LEU A 95 3.76 -3.17 -7.77
N GLY A 96 4.31 -2.03 -7.43
CA GLY A 96 5.64 -1.60 -7.86
C GLY A 96 6.36 -0.89 -6.73
N ILE A 97 7.68 -1.02 -6.68
CA ILE A 97 8.53 -0.35 -5.68
C ILE A 97 9.87 0.07 -6.28
N ALA A 98 10.40 1.22 -5.88
CA ALA A 98 11.64 1.80 -6.36
C ALA A 98 11.74 1.88 -7.90
N ARG A 99 12.72 1.22 -8.51
CA ARG A 99 12.84 1.13 -9.98
C ARG A 99 12.59 -0.29 -10.50
N TYR A 100 12.10 -1.18 -9.63
CA TYR A 100 11.74 -2.53 -10.03
C TYR A 100 10.55 -2.50 -11.01
N PRO A 101 10.53 -3.40 -12.00
CA PRO A 101 9.33 -3.65 -12.78
C PRO A 101 8.13 -3.94 -11.88
N ASP A 102 6.94 -3.57 -12.33
CA ASP A 102 5.73 -3.86 -11.58
C ASP A 102 5.47 -5.37 -11.53
N PHE A 103 5.09 -5.83 -10.35
CA PHE A 103 4.69 -7.18 -10.03
C PHE A 103 3.21 -7.33 -10.42
N ALA A 104 2.89 -8.30 -11.26
CA ALA A 104 1.50 -8.69 -11.47
C ALA A 104 1.00 -9.43 -10.23
N TYR A 105 -0.21 -9.11 -9.78
CA TYR A 105 -0.75 -9.60 -8.53
C TYR A 105 -2.21 -10.01 -8.70
N ASN A 106 -2.50 -11.27 -8.41
CA ASN A 106 -3.86 -11.75 -8.25
C ASN A 106 -4.27 -11.59 -6.78
N ALA A 107 -5.08 -10.57 -6.51
CA ALA A 107 -5.59 -10.30 -5.17
C ALA A 107 -6.95 -10.96 -4.92
N GLN A 108 -7.47 -11.83 -5.79
CA GLN A 108 -8.77 -12.48 -5.59
C GLN A 108 -8.87 -13.16 -4.22
N GLY A 109 -10.05 -13.03 -3.60
CA GLY A 109 -10.34 -13.55 -2.26
C GLY A 109 -10.13 -12.54 -1.13
N GLY A 110 -9.56 -11.36 -1.42
CA GLY A 110 -9.60 -10.22 -0.51
C GLY A 110 -11.01 -9.65 -0.39
N ARG A 111 -11.33 -9.19 0.82
CA ARG A 111 -12.67 -8.75 1.19
C ARG A 111 -12.63 -7.68 2.28
N GLY A 112 -13.71 -6.95 2.45
CA GLY A 112 -13.93 -6.00 3.54
C GLY A 112 -15.39 -5.63 3.63
N VAL A 113 -15.88 -5.40 4.85
CA VAL A 113 -17.21 -4.85 5.09
C VAL A 113 -17.05 -3.54 5.86
N GLY A 114 -17.89 -2.57 5.54
CA GLY A 114 -17.85 -1.24 6.11
C GLY A 114 -19.22 -0.61 6.22
N ALA A 115 -19.23 0.56 6.86
CA ALA A 115 -20.40 1.42 6.92
C ALA A 115 -20.22 2.59 5.94
N GLY A 116 -21.31 2.95 5.27
CA GLY A 116 -21.41 4.14 4.45
C GLY A 116 -22.38 5.15 5.06
N ARG A 117 -22.10 6.44 4.91
CA ARG A 117 -23.03 7.53 5.22
C ARG A 117 -23.16 8.41 3.99
N GLY A 118 -24.38 8.54 3.48
CA GLY A 118 -24.66 9.47 2.38
C GLY A 118 -24.55 10.91 2.87
N SER A 119 -23.92 11.79 2.09
CA SER A 119 -24.06 13.23 2.30
C SER A 119 -25.47 13.65 1.91
N LYS A 120 -26.25 14.20 2.85
CA LYS A 120 -27.56 14.82 2.54
C LYS A 120 -27.33 16.12 1.78
N SER A 121 -27.12 16.03 0.48
CA SER A 121 -27.15 17.18 -0.43
C SER A 121 -28.47 17.15 -1.18
N GLY A 122 -29.48 17.82 -0.62
CA GLY A 122 -30.75 18.10 -1.32
C GLY A 122 -31.69 16.91 -1.50
N GLU A 123 -32.91 17.26 -1.89
CA GLU A 123 -34.11 16.43 -2.02
C GLU A 123 -34.06 15.51 -3.25
N ASP A 124 -32.90 14.88 -3.50
CA ASP A 124 -32.68 14.01 -4.66
C ASP A 124 -32.16 12.61 -4.25
N ASP A 125 -32.61 11.64 -5.02
CA ASP A 125 -32.91 10.26 -4.66
C ASP A 125 -31.66 9.36 -4.54
N GLY A 126 -30.80 9.59 -3.54
CA GLY A 126 -29.74 8.64 -3.19
C GLY A 126 -28.53 8.57 -4.13
N ILE A 127 -28.42 9.53 -5.06
CA ILE A 127 -27.31 9.73 -5.99
C ILE A 127 -26.40 10.83 -5.44
N GLY A 128 -25.53 10.46 -4.50
CA GLY A 128 -24.61 11.42 -3.88
C GLY A 128 -23.34 10.75 -3.39
N THR A 129 -22.44 11.57 -2.85
CA THR A 129 -21.19 11.09 -2.25
C THR A 129 -21.48 10.29 -0.99
N VAL A 130 -20.89 9.11 -0.90
CA VAL A 130 -20.93 8.25 0.28
C VAL A 130 -19.57 8.31 0.96
N LEU A 131 -19.56 8.73 2.22
CA LEU A 131 -18.41 8.56 3.10
C LEU A 131 -18.41 7.11 3.60
N VAL A 132 -17.33 6.38 3.31
CA VAL A 132 -17.19 4.96 3.65
C VAL A 132 -16.07 4.76 4.65
N ASP A 133 -16.27 3.85 5.58
CA ASP A 133 -15.28 3.40 6.56
C ASP A 133 -15.36 1.88 6.69
N PHE A 134 -14.28 1.19 6.33
CA PHE A 134 -14.23 -0.27 6.36
C PHE A 134 -13.73 -0.78 7.71
N ASP A 135 -14.41 -1.79 8.25
CA ASP A 135 -14.00 -2.44 9.49
C ASP A 135 -12.72 -3.26 9.25
N VAL A 136 -11.64 -2.80 9.87
CA VAL A 136 -10.31 -3.43 9.83
C VAL A 136 -10.34 -4.90 10.25
N ALA A 137 -11.23 -5.28 11.17
CA ALA A 137 -11.37 -6.67 11.59
C ALA A 137 -11.88 -7.59 10.47
N THR A 138 -12.57 -7.03 9.47
CA THR A 138 -13.11 -7.77 8.32
C THR A 138 -12.22 -7.63 7.07
N LEU A 139 -11.35 -6.62 7.04
CA LEU A 139 -10.46 -6.36 5.92
C LEU A 139 -9.39 -7.45 5.81
N TYR A 140 -9.40 -8.12 4.67
CA TYR A 140 -8.41 -9.10 4.28
C TYR A 140 -7.94 -8.81 2.87
N ILE A 141 -6.62 -8.72 2.70
CA ILE A 141 -5.97 -8.66 1.39
C ILE A 141 -5.03 -9.88 1.33
N PRO A 142 -5.08 -10.70 0.26
CA PRO A 142 -4.21 -11.85 0.18
C PRO A 142 -2.73 -11.48 0.31
N PRO A 143 -1.90 -12.37 0.86
CA PRO A 143 -0.46 -12.13 0.88
C PRO A 143 0.12 -12.22 -0.53
N MET A 144 1.19 -11.49 -0.79
CA MET A 144 2.01 -11.69 -2.00
C MET A 144 2.89 -12.91 -1.80
N SER A 145 2.80 -13.87 -2.71
CA SER A 145 3.54 -15.13 -2.65
C SER A 145 3.72 -15.72 -4.05
N GLY A 146 4.40 -16.86 -4.16
CA GLY A 146 4.46 -17.62 -5.40
C GLY A 146 3.10 -18.07 -5.95
N ALA A 147 2.04 -18.09 -5.14
CA ALA A 147 0.68 -18.41 -5.61
C ALA A 147 -0.02 -17.19 -6.24
N THR A 148 0.18 -16.00 -5.66
CA THR A 148 -0.61 -14.80 -5.97
C THR A 148 0.13 -13.78 -6.82
N THR A 149 1.46 -13.83 -6.89
CA THR A 149 2.27 -12.76 -7.51
C THR A 149 3.21 -13.30 -8.57
N ARG A 150 3.39 -12.52 -9.65
CA ARG A 150 4.34 -12.79 -10.73
C ARG A 150 5.26 -11.59 -10.93
N PHE A 151 6.56 -11.82 -10.90
CA PHE A 151 7.60 -10.84 -11.25
C PHE A 151 8.23 -11.26 -12.57
N LEU A 152 8.13 -10.41 -13.60
CA LEU A 152 8.57 -10.75 -14.97
C LEU A 152 7.97 -12.07 -15.50
N GLY A 153 6.72 -12.35 -15.13
CA GLY A 153 6.00 -13.57 -15.52
C GLY A 153 6.30 -14.82 -14.68
N LEU A 154 7.30 -14.77 -13.79
CA LEU A 154 7.67 -15.90 -12.93
C LEU A 154 7.05 -15.73 -11.54
N PRO A 155 6.66 -16.84 -10.86
CA PRO A 155 6.24 -16.77 -9.46
C PRO A 155 7.34 -16.16 -8.60
N LEU A 156 6.95 -15.51 -7.50
CA LEU A 156 7.92 -15.06 -6.51
C LEU A 156 8.80 -16.24 -6.04
N PRO A 157 10.07 -15.98 -5.69
CA PRO A 157 10.97 -17.01 -5.18
C PRO A 157 10.31 -17.86 -4.08
N PRO A 158 10.58 -19.17 -4.04
CA PRO A 158 10.04 -20.05 -3.01
C PRO A 158 10.27 -19.49 -1.60
N TYR A 159 9.28 -19.68 -0.74
CA TYR A 159 9.26 -19.22 0.66
C TYR A 159 9.20 -17.70 0.88
N LEU A 160 9.38 -16.89 -0.16
CA LEU A 160 9.17 -15.45 -0.07
C LEU A 160 7.67 -15.18 0.07
N LYS A 161 7.32 -14.43 1.12
CA LYS A 161 5.95 -14.03 1.42
C LYS A 161 5.93 -12.60 1.95
N ILE A 162 4.98 -11.82 1.47
CA ILE A 162 4.68 -10.49 2.00
C ILE A 162 3.24 -10.50 2.49
N ASP A 163 3.05 -10.49 3.80
CA ASP A 163 1.74 -10.34 4.40
C ASP A 163 1.31 -8.86 4.35
N ILE A 164 0.10 -8.60 3.88
CA ILE A 164 -0.50 -7.27 3.82
C ILE A 164 -1.51 -7.18 4.97
N LEU A 165 -1.24 -6.33 5.94
CA LEU A 165 -2.05 -6.18 7.15
C LEU A 165 -2.67 -4.78 7.18
N PRO A 166 -3.90 -4.61 6.66
CA PRO A 166 -4.59 -3.32 6.67
C PRO A 166 -4.74 -2.77 8.10
N GLU A 167 -4.61 -1.46 8.22
CA GLU A 167 -4.84 -0.70 9.46
C GLU A 167 -5.94 0.35 9.31
N ALA A 168 -6.21 0.77 8.07
CA ALA A 168 -7.33 1.63 7.73
C ALA A 168 -7.64 1.50 6.24
N LEU A 169 -8.93 1.51 5.90
CA LEU A 169 -9.42 1.74 4.55
C LEU A 169 -10.72 2.53 4.65
N GLY A 170 -10.79 3.71 4.06
CA GLY A 170 -11.98 4.54 4.12
C GLY A 170 -11.81 5.84 3.35
N GLY A 171 -12.91 6.50 3.00
CA GLY A 171 -12.86 7.71 2.18
C GLY A 171 -14.20 8.00 1.53
N THR A 172 -14.18 8.38 0.26
CA THR A 172 -15.37 8.85 -0.46
C THR A 172 -15.61 8.05 -1.74
N ILE A 173 -16.89 7.80 -2.01
CA ILE A 173 -17.37 7.22 -3.26
C ILE A 173 -18.46 8.14 -3.79
N ASP A 174 -18.21 8.79 -4.93
CA ASP A 174 -19.23 9.50 -5.68
C ASP A 174 -19.97 8.52 -6.58
N ARG A 175 -21.24 8.26 -6.26
CA ARG A 175 -22.07 7.29 -6.98
C ARG A 175 -22.55 7.80 -8.34
N ALA A 176 -22.55 9.12 -8.56
CA ALA A 176 -22.96 9.70 -9.84
C ALA A 176 -21.85 9.58 -10.87
N THR A 177 -20.61 9.84 -10.45
CA THR A 177 -19.45 9.87 -11.35
C THR A 177 -18.65 8.56 -11.36
N GLY A 178 -18.82 7.72 -10.34
CA GLY A 178 -17.99 6.54 -10.10
C GLY A 178 -16.62 6.89 -9.51
N HIS A 179 -16.37 8.15 -9.13
CA HIS A 179 -15.11 8.55 -8.55
C HIS A 179 -14.94 7.97 -7.14
N VAL A 180 -13.81 7.31 -6.89
CA VAL A 180 -13.49 6.67 -5.61
C VAL A 180 -12.15 7.17 -5.11
N ASP A 181 -12.11 7.65 -3.87
CA ASP A 181 -10.90 8.03 -3.14
C ASP A 181 -10.90 7.36 -1.77
N LEU A 182 -10.01 6.40 -1.55
CA LEU A 182 -9.89 5.68 -0.28
C LEU A 182 -8.50 5.89 0.33
N LYS A 183 -8.45 6.49 1.51
CA LYS A 183 -7.26 6.47 2.36
C LYS A 183 -7.00 5.05 2.78
N PHE A 184 -5.80 4.57 2.49
CA PHE A 184 -5.34 3.22 2.80
C PHE A 184 -4.09 3.31 3.65
N ARG A 185 -4.10 2.63 4.80
CA ARG A 185 -2.92 2.40 5.63
C ARG A 185 -2.75 0.91 5.87
N SER A 186 -1.53 0.41 5.70
CA SER A 186 -1.24 -1.01 5.87
C SER A 186 0.23 -1.26 6.22
N ARG A 187 0.46 -2.39 6.90
CA ARG A 187 1.78 -2.95 7.14
C ARG A 187 2.07 -4.07 6.15
N PHE A 188 3.19 -3.93 5.44
CA PHE A 188 3.71 -4.96 4.54
C PHE A 188 4.84 -5.71 5.24
N CYS A 189 4.56 -6.95 5.62
CA CYS A 189 5.44 -7.78 6.44
C CYS A 189 6.19 -8.79 5.56
N PHE A 190 7.45 -8.51 5.26
CA PHE A 190 8.29 -9.36 4.42
C PHE A 190 8.92 -10.52 5.21
N SER A 191 8.88 -11.72 4.63
CA SER A 191 9.52 -12.92 5.18
C SER A 191 10.01 -13.86 4.09
N VAL A 192 11.04 -14.65 4.42
CA VAL A 192 11.55 -15.75 3.60
C VAL A 192 11.63 -16.98 4.49
N GLY A 193 10.65 -17.89 4.34
CA GLY A 193 10.56 -19.10 5.15
C GLY A 193 10.65 -18.80 6.66
N SER A 194 11.36 -19.67 7.39
CA SER A 194 11.67 -19.45 8.80
C SER A 194 13.01 -18.74 9.04
N VAL A 195 13.74 -18.40 7.98
CA VAL A 195 15.13 -17.93 8.07
C VAL A 195 15.25 -16.42 8.16
N TYR A 196 14.25 -15.69 7.66
CA TYR A 196 14.32 -14.24 7.61
C TYR A 196 12.93 -13.60 7.72
N LYS A 197 12.85 -12.53 8.52
CA LYS A 197 11.67 -11.69 8.68
C LYS A 197 12.13 -10.25 8.92
N ALA A 198 11.74 -9.36 8.03
CA ALA A 198 12.05 -7.93 8.17
C ALA A 198 11.03 -7.25 9.10
N PRO A 199 11.39 -6.12 9.73
CA PRO A 199 10.41 -5.17 10.26
C PRO A 199 9.36 -4.78 9.19
N PRO A 200 8.10 -4.49 9.58
CA PRO A 200 7.07 -4.12 8.61
C PRO A 200 7.39 -2.81 7.89
N LEU A 201 7.13 -2.77 6.58
CA LEU A 201 7.08 -1.52 5.82
C LEU A 201 5.69 -0.90 6.00
N PHE A 202 5.64 0.34 6.44
CA PHE A 202 4.39 1.09 6.58
C PHE A 202 4.09 1.81 5.27
N VAL A 203 2.87 1.64 4.77
CA VAL A 203 2.40 2.31 3.56
C VAL A 203 1.14 3.06 3.90
N GLU A 204 1.15 4.36 3.63
CA GLU A 204 -0.01 5.25 3.71
C GLU A 204 -0.18 5.96 2.37
N THR A 205 -1.36 5.84 1.76
CA THR A 205 -1.66 6.45 0.46
C THR A 205 -3.15 6.65 0.28
N THR A 206 -3.53 7.45 -0.72
CA THR A 206 -4.90 7.47 -1.24
C THR A 206 -4.96 6.58 -2.47
N LEU A 207 -5.75 5.51 -2.39
CA LEU A 207 -6.16 4.69 -3.51
C LEU A 207 -7.31 5.41 -4.24
N THR A 208 -7.00 6.00 -5.38
CA THR A 208 -7.93 6.79 -6.19
C THR A 208 -8.29 6.10 -7.49
N SER A 209 -9.51 6.29 -8.00
CA SER A 209 -9.87 5.89 -9.37
C SER A 209 -9.36 6.88 -10.43
N GLU A 210 -8.75 7.99 -10.02
CA GLU A 210 -8.14 9.00 -10.89
C GLU A 210 -6.64 8.78 -11.03
N GLU A 211 -5.91 9.83 -11.40
CA GLU A 211 -4.47 9.81 -11.46
C GLU A 211 -3.81 9.96 -10.08
N SER A 212 -2.81 9.13 -9.81
CA SER A 212 -1.90 9.25 -8.67
C SER A 212 -0.47 9.42 -9.19
N ARG A 213 0.24 10.44 -8.71
CA ARG A 213 1.61 10.78 -9.13
C ARG A 213 2.56 10.95 -7.94
N GLY A 214 3.72 10.33 -8.05
CA GLY A 214 4.93 10.65 -7.29
C GLY A 214 6.03 11.21 -8.19
N ALA A 215 7.24 11.30 -7.67
CA ALA A 215 8.44 11.78 -8.35
C ALA A 215 8.98 10.79 -9.40
N ILE A 216 8.85 9.47 -9.17
CA ILE A 216 9.34 8.43 -10.09
C ILE A 216 8.26 7.48 -10.60
N ARG A 217 7.12 7.40 -9.90
CA ARG A 217 5.99 6.56 -10.32
C ARG A 217 4.70 7.35 -10.48
N SER A 218 3.90 6.96 -11.45
CA SER A 218 2.54 7.45 -11.62
C SER A 218 1.65 6.38 -12.25
N GLY A 219 0.35 6.54 -12.07
CA GLY A 219 -0.64 5.70 -12.74
C GLY A 219 -2.02 6.32 -12.66
N THR A 220 -2.93 5.78 -13.45
CA THR A 220 -4.33 6.20 -13.50
C THR A 220 -5.21 5.00 -13.19
N GLY A 221 -6.20 5.22 -12.32
CA GLY A 221 -7.24 4.26 -12.02
C GLY A 221 -8.32 4.19 -13.10
N GLU A 222 -9.38 3.47 -12.79
CA GLU A 222 -10.61 3.37 -13.56
C GLU A 222 -11.77 3.57 -12.59
N ARG A 223 -12.67 4.51 -12.91
CA ARG A 223 -13.85 4.81 -12.11
C ARG A 223 -14.74 3.60 -11.93
N MET A 224 -15.51 3.63 -10.85
CA MET A 224 -16.49 2.60 -10.52
C MET A 224 -17.61 2.57 -11.54
N ASP A 225 -17.84 1.40 -12.15
CA ASP A 225 -18.95 1.16 -13.07
C ASP A 225 -20.26 0.80 -12.33
N GLU A 226 -21.32 0.55 -13.09
CA GLU A 226 -22.65 0.20 -12.57
C GLU A 226 -22.65 -1.11 -11.78
N GLU A 227 -21.74 -2.05 -12.08
CA GLU A 227 -21.55 -3.28 -11.31
C GLU A 227 -20.62 -3.10 -10.09
N GLY A 228 -20.17 -1.87 -9.83
CA GLY A 228 -19.27 -1.53 -8.74
C GLY A 228 -17.80 -1.86 -9.00
N ARG A 229 -17.42 -2.26 -10.23
CA ARG A 229 -16.03 -2.59 -10.57
C ARG A 229 -15.23 -1.31 -10.79
N CYS A 230 -14.04 -1.26 -10.22
CA CYS A 230 -13.11 -0.15 -10.38
C CYS A 230 -11.66 -0.64 -10.38
N ARG A 231 -10.75 0.23 -10.79
CA ARG A 231 -9.31 0.08 -10.53
C ARG A 231 -8.84 1.29 -9.75
N LEU A 232 -8.34 1.07 -8.55
CA LEU A 232 -7.77 2.14 -7.74
C LEU A 232 -6.26 2.15 -7.89
N VAL A 233 -5.66 3.33 -7.92
CA VAL A 233 -4.21 3.53 -7.97
C VAL A 233 -3.76 4.41 -6.81
N GLY A 234 -2.63 4.09 -6.21
CA GLY A 234 -2.04 4.92 -5.15
C GLY A 234 -0.53 4.85 -5.19
N VAL A 235 0.11 6.02 -5.13
CA VAL A 235 1.57 6.16 -4.95
C VAL A 235 1.84 6.54 -3.50
N ALA A 236 2.86 5.94 -2.90
CA ALA A 236 3.30 6.23 -1.54
C ALA A 236 4.83 6.30 -1.48
N VAL A 237 5.37 7.04 -0.52
CA VAL A 237 6.78 6.93 -0.13
C VAL A 237 6.87 5.97 1.04
N VAL A 238 7.81 5.03 0.95
CA VAL A 238 8.12 4.06 2.00
C VAL A 238 9.44 4.44 2.64
N ASP A 239 9.40 4.68 3.94
CA ASP A 239 10.57 5.07 4.74
C ASP A 239 11.51 3.88 5.02
N PRO A 240 12.79 4.14 5.33
CA PRO A 240 13.71 3.11 5.80
C PRO A 240 13.22 2.49 7.11
N ILE A 241 13.56 1.22 7.31
CA ILE A 241 13.29 0.46 8.52
C ILE A 241 14.59 0.08 9.23
N ASP A 242 14.49 -0.50 10.42
CA ASP A 242 15.64 -1.06 11.16
C ASP A 242 16.11 -2.39 10.54
N ASP A 243 16.46 -2.36 9.25
CA ASP A 243 16.98 -3.49 8.49
C ASP A 243 17.81 -2.99 7.29
N LEU A 244 19.14 -3.09 7.40
CA LEU A 244 20.07 -2.64 6.37
C LEU A 244 19.91 -3.39 5.05
N PHE A 245 19.62 -4.70 5.11
CA PHE A 245 19.42 -5.51 3.91
C PHE A 245 18.19 -5.02 3.16
N MET A 246 17.05 -4.85 3.83
CA MET A 246 15.83 -4.35 3.16
C MET A 246 15.99 -2.94 2.64
N ASN A 247 16.59 -2.04 3.42
CA ASN A 247 16.82 -0.67 2.98
C ASN A 247 17.66 -0.63 1.71
N THR A 248 18.69 -1.47 1.62
CA THR A 248 19.53 -1.57 0.42
C THR A 248 18.79 -2.25 -0.73
N PHE A 249 18.15 -3.39 -0.48
CA PHE A 249 17.47 -4.20 -1.49
C PHE A 249 16.33 -3.44 -2.17
N LEU A 250 15.53 -2.70 -1.40
CA LEU A 250 14.44 -1.87 -1.93
C LEU A 250 14.88 -0.43 -2.23
N SER A 251 16.12 -0.05 -1.90
CA SER A 251 16.62 1.32 -2.03
C SER A 251 15.76 2.35 -1.28
N LEU A 252 15.44 2.06 0.00
CA LEU A 252 14.62 2.94 0.86
C LEU A 252 15.43 4.18 1.31
N PRO A 253 14.78 5.36 1.45
CA PRO A 253 13.37 5.64 1.17
C PRO A 253 13.08 5.58 -0.33
N THR A 254 11.88 5.12 -0.70
CA THR A 254 11.53 4.97 -2.11
C THR A 254 10.04 5.05 -2.37
N GLU A 255 9.65 5.25 -3.63
CA GLU A 255 8.24 5.23 -4.00
C GLU A 255 7.75 3.82 -4.31
N CYS A 256 6.57 3.49 -3.82
CA CYS A 256 5.79 2.36 -4.27
C CYS A 256 4.49 2.82 -4.95
N ILE A 257 4.00 2.01 -5.87
CA ILE A 257 2.68 2.17 -6.50
C ILE A 257 1.86 0.91 -6.30
N ALA A 258 0.56 1.06 -6.11
CA ALA A 258 -0.41 -0.02 -6.13
C ALA A 258 -1.46 0.25 -7.20
N TYR A 259 -1.80 -0.78 -7.97
CA TYR A 259 -3.00 -0.84 -8.80
C TYR A 259 -3.88 -1.95 -8.22
N LEU A 260 -5.05 -1.58 -7.70
CA LEU A 260 -5.98 -2.44 -7.01
C LEU A 260 -7.28 -2.52 -7.80
N SER A 261 -7.44 -3.61 -8.55
CA SER A 261 -8.72 -3.93 -9.17
C SER A 261 -9.66 -4.50 -8.12
N ALA A 262 -10.87 -3.93 -8.03
CA ALA A 262 -11.82 -4.25 -6.98
C ALA A 262 -13.27 -4.17 -7.48
N THR A 263 -14.18 -4.71 -6.68
CA THR A 263 -15.61 -4.48 -6.75
C THR A 263 -16.08 -3.92 -5.42
N ILE A 264 -16.82 -2.81 -5.47
CA ILE A 264 -17.41 -2.15 -4.31
C ILE A 264 -18.93 -2.18 -4.46
N SER A 265 -19.62 -2.72 -3.46
CA SER A 265 -21.07 -2.82 -3.46
C SER A 265 -21.65 -2.02 -2.29
N ILE A 266 -22.67 -1.20 -2.56
CA ILE A 266 -23.31 -0.34 -1.57
C ILE A 266 -24.79 -0.71 -1.49
N ALA A 267 -25.24 -1.13 -0.31
CA ALA A 267 -26.62 -1.53 -0.03
C ALA A 267 -27.17 -0.80 1.20
N ALA A 268 -28.49 -0.75 1.35
CA ALA A 268 -29.09 -0.29 2.60
C ALA A 268 -28.67 -1.23 3.76
N ALA A 269 -28.30 -0.67 4.91
CA ALA A 269 -28.03 -1.48 6.10
C ALA A 269 -29.30 -2.22 6.52
N ARG A 270 -29.16 -3.53 6.81
CA ARG A 270 -30.25 -4.40 7.28
C ARG A 270 -30.36 -4.38 8.80
#